data_AF-A0A2K2VEM8-F1
#
_entry.id   AF-A0A2K2VEM8-F1
#
_cell.length_a   1.000
_cell.length_b   1.000
_cell.length_c   1.000
_cell.angle_alpha   90.00
_cell.angle_beta   90.00
_cell.angle_gamma   90.00
#
_symmetry.space_group_name_H-M   'P 1'
#
loop_
_entity.id
_entity.type
_entity.pdbx_description
1 polymer ?
#
loop_
_entity_poly.entity_id
_entity_poly.type
_entity_poly.pdbx_seq_one_letter_code
_entity_poly.pdbx_strand_id
1 'polypeptide(L)'
;MGGSGKHSERRQLLLIAASLFIVLITVGPHFFPFPLSLNIVWGFSMYPSLKPADMVISASTKLVSYSPGDVVIYCPSAFHCIIHRVMSINESTVITKGDFNPIPDPPVRPSEVEYRVLLSIPAWLWISLLMISISLSYVDLRNLKRSLLSEFSLEAFLYIMVLLALMLTFVLVILQSPGRAAEISAPQIFLRSAVLTENKTAVMISYSTHNLSLLRLLSCSVGTSSLSSPCEGIILNGTSLEIALPSDLLQGFYMSGTTYFLVNLTLQTDKGELVGSYPLTIAWLEPELTIENSTLLIENRNPVPLRIMNSTVYYMNSTAYYGSPLMVEKLILLNETMLPPMGILRETITPKYNYAYVEVFYEYRNQTVRWVGKVQFS
;
A
#
# COMPACT_ATOMS: atom_id res chain seq x y z
N MET A 1 -4.81 10.84 82.22
CA MET A 1 -3.71 10.95 81.24
C MET A 1 -3.52 9.58 80.58
N GLY A 2 -3.78 9.42 79.28
CA GLY A 2 -3.66 8.09 78.63
C GLY A 2 -4.24 7.96 77.21
N GLY A 3 -5.03 8.93 76.73
CA GLY A 3 -5.70 8.83 75.42
C GLY A 3 -4.94 9.39 74.20
N SER A 4 -3.89 10.20 74.41
CA SER A 4 -3.24 10.95 73.32
C SER A 4 -2.27 10.12 72.47
N GLY A 5 -1.58 9.13 73.07
CA GLY A 5 -0.58 8.31 72.37
C GLY A 5 -1.18 7.37 71.30
N LYS A 6 -2.37 6.81 71.57
CA LYS A 6 -2.99 5.77 70.72
C LYS A 6 -3.47 6.32 69.36
N HIS A 7 -3.80 7.60 69.28
CA HIS A 7 -4.18 8.26 68.02
C HIS A 7 -2.97 8.59 67.13
N SER A 8 -1.81 8.88 67.74
CA SER A 8 -0.57 9.13 67.01
C SER A 8 -0.04 7.86 66.35
N GLU A 9 -0.06 6.74 67.07
CA GLU A 9 0.38 5.43 66.56
C GLU A 9 -0.48 4.92 65.40
N ARG A 10 -1.81 5.03 65.49
CA ARG A 10 -2.72 4.64 64.39
C ARG A 10 -2.47 5.45 63.13
N ARG A 11 -2.20 6.76 63.26
CA ARG A 11 -1.89 7.63 62.12
C ARG A 11 -0.57 7.23 61.46
N GLN A 12 0.45 6.92 62.26
CA GLN A 12 1.75 6.46 61.74
C GLN A 12 1.62 5.11 61.02
N LEU A 13 0.89 4.15 61.58
CA LEU A 13 0.60 2.86 60.94
C LEU A 13 -0.12 3.01 59.60
N LEU A 14 -1.13 3.90 59.52
CA LEU A 14 -1.84 4.17 58.26
C LEU A 14 -0.93 4.81 57.21
N LEU A 15 -0.04 5.72 57.60
CA LEU A 15 0.92 6.35 56.68
C LEU A 15 1.95 5.34 56.17
N ILE A 16 2.46 4.47 57.04
CA ILE A 16 3.38 3.39 56.66
C ILE A 16 2.68 2.40 55.73
N ALA A 17 1.44 2.01 56.02
CA ALA A 17 0.67 1.13 55.15
C ALA A 17 0.39 1.77 53.78
N ALA A 18 0.04 3.06 53.75
CA ALA A 18 -0.18 3.80 52.52
C ALA A 18 1.10 3.95 51.69
N SER A 19 2.25 4.26 52.32
CA SER A 19 3.52 4.37 51.61
C SER A 19 3.98 3.02 51.07
N LEU A 20 3.86 1.93 51.84
CA LEU A 20 4.11 0.57 51.37
C LEU A 20 3.20 0.20 50.21
N PHE A 21 1.91 0.55 50.27
CA PHE A 21 0.98 0.31 49.18
C PHE A 21 1.37 1.08 47.92
N ILE A 22 1.75 2.35 48.03
CA ILE A 22 2.22 3.16 46.89
C ILE A 22 3.49 2.58 46.28
N VAL A 23 4.47 2.18 47.11
CA VAL A 23 5.69 1.50 46.64
C VAL A 23 5.33 0.17 45.95
N LEU A 24 4.36 -0.57 46.48
CA LEU A 24 3.94 -1.84 45.91
C LEU A 24 3.26 -1.67 44.54
N ILE A 25 2.39 -0.68 44.36
CA ILE A 25 1.72 -0.44 43.06
C ILE A 25 2.60 0.25 42.01
N THR A 26 3.75 0.82 42.41
CA THR A 26 4.70 1.47 41.49
C THR A 26 5.84 0.52 41.12
N VAL A 27 6.46 -0.12 42.10
CA VAL A 27 7.62 -0.99 41.91
C VAL A 27 7.20 -2.44 41.68
N GLY A 28 6.19 -2.93 42.39
CA GLY A 28 5.71 -4.31 42.29
C GLY A 28 5.40 -4.78 40.86
N PRO A 29 4.69 -3.98 40.03
CA PRO A 29 4.42 -4.29 38.63
C PRO A 29 5.64 -4.64 37.76
N HIS A 30 6.84 -4.18 38.14
CA HIS A 30 8.07 -4.42 37.37
C HIS A 30 8.66 -5.82 37.60
N PHE A 31 8.34 -6.44 38.74
CA PHE A 31 8.92 -7.72 39.16
C PHE A 31 7.90 -8.85 39.24
N PHE A 32 6.63 -8.51 39.48
CA PHE A 32 5.57 -9.48 39.68
C PHE A 32 4.30 -9.07 38.93
N PRO A 33 3.48 -10.04 38.48
CA PRO A 33 2.18 -9.75 37.89
C PRO A 33 1.25 -9.14 38.96
N PHE A 34 1.17 -7.82 38.99
CA PHE A 34 0.37 -7.07 39.94
C PHE A 34 -0.98 -6.69 39.30
N PRO A 35 -2.11 -6.71 40.03
CA PRO A 35 -3.42 -6.41 39.46
C PRO A 35 -3.57 -4.97 38.95
N LEU A 36 -2.84 -4.03 39.57
CA LEU A 36 -2.88 -2.61 39.27
C LEU A 36 -1.45 -2.09 39.07
N SER A 37 -1.30 -1.05 38.26
CA SER A 37 -0.02 -0.34 38.16
C SER A 37 -0.23 1.16 38.11
N LEU A 38 0.68 1.87 38.75
CA LEU A 38 0.76 3.32 38.73
C LEU A 38 2.04 3.71 37.99
N ASN A 39 1.90 4.26 36.79
CA ASN A 39 3.02 4.63 35.94
C ASN A 39 3.01 6.13 35.65
N ILE A 40 4.20 6.71 35.45
CA ILE A 40 4.35 8.09 35.00
C ILE A 40 4.71 8.05 33.53
N VAL A 41 3.96 8.77 32.69
CA VAL A 41 4.18 8.83 31.25
C VAL A 41 5.50 9.54 30.98
N TRP A 42 6.39 8.88 30.25
CA TRP A 42 7.66 9.44 29.83
C TRP A 42 7.70 9.63 28.32
N GLY A 43 8.14 10.80 27.86
CA GLY A 43 8.20 11.16 26.44
C GLY A 43 6.89 11.70 25.86
N PHE A 44 6.85 11.80 24.53
CA PHE A 44 5.78 12.49 23.78
C PHE A 44 5.01 11.58 22.80
N SER A 45 5.27 10.26 22.79
CA SER A 45 4.70 9.37 21.77
C SER A 45 3.18 9.26 21.82
N MET A 46 2.56 9.54 22.97
CA MET A 46 1.11 9.54 23.17
C MET A 46 0.49 10.94 23.16
N TYR A 47 1.24 11.98 22.79
CA TYR A 47 0.71 13.34 22.70
C TYR A 47 -0.35 13.44 21.58
N PRO A 48 -1.47 14.15 21.76
CA PRO A 48 -1.86 14.94 22.94
C PRO A 48 -2.65 14.16 24.01
N SER A 49 -2.98 12.89 23.78
CA SER A 49 -3.83 12.08 24.66
C SER A 49 -3.22 11.84 26.03
N LEU A 50 -1.92 11.57 26.09
CA LEU A 50 -1.13 11.52 27.32
C LEU A 50 0.08 12.43 27.16
N LYS A 51 0.29 13.30 28.15
CA LYS A 51 1.39 14.27 28.17
C LYS A 51 2.52 13.76 29.08
N PRO A 52 3.76 14.23 28.86
CA PRO A 52 4.85 13.95 29.78
C PRO A 52 4.45 14.23 31.22
N ALA A 53 4.77 13.28 32.09
CA ALA A 53 4.47 13.26 33.51
C ALA A 53 3.00 13.15 33.94
N ASP A 54 2.08 12.90 33.01
CA ASP A 54 0.76 12.40 33.38
C ASP A 54 0.92 11.07 34.14
N MET A 55 0.11 10.89 35.18
CA MET A 55 0.09 9.66 35.97
C MET A 55 -1.03 8.77 35.44
N VAL A 56 -0.72 7.54 35.06
CA VAL A 56 -1.69 6.58 34.56
C VAL A 56 -1.94 5.48 35.58
N ILE A 57 -3.22 5.19 35.79
CA ILE A 57 -3.67 4.03 36.56
C ILE A 57 -4.12 2.98 35.56
N SER A 58 -3.54 1.80 35.68
CA SER A 58 -3.76 0.71 34.73
C SER A 58 -4.02 -0.61 35.46
N ALA A 59 -4.81 -1.49 34.83
CA ALA A 59 -5.16 -2.80 35.36
C ALA A 59 -4.57 -3.90 34.50
N SER A 60 -4.19 -5.02 35.12
CA SER A 60 -3.58 -6.14 34.41
C SER A 60 -4.52 -6.67 33.32
N THR A 61 -3.97 -6.98 32.16
CA THR A 61 -4.71 -7.59 31.04
C THR A 61 -5.23 -8.99 31.37
N LYS A 62 -4.68 -9.62 32.41
CA LYS A 62 -5.20 -10.89 32.97
C LYS A 62 -6.54 -10.72 33.70
N LEU A 63 -6.86 -9.50 34.12
CA LEU A 63 -8.10 -9.16 34.82
C LEU A 63 -9.09 -8.42 33.93
N VAL A 64 -8.59 -7.69 32.95
CA VAL A 64 -9.40 -6.81 32.10
C VAL A 64 -8.97 -6.97 30.65
N SER A 65 -9.92 -7.35 29.79
CA SER A 65 -9.68 -7.45 28.35
C SER A 65 -9.41 -6.08 27.73
N TYR A 66 -8.65 -6.04 26.64
CA TYR A 66 -8.42 -4.85 25.83
C TYR A 66 -8.89 -5.08 24.39
N SER A 67 -9.15 -4.00 23.67
CA SER A 67 -9.67 -4.00 22.30
C SER A 67 -8.99 -2.91 21.46
N PRO A 68 -9.10 -2.94 20.12
CA PRO A 68 -8.64 -1.85 19.28
C PRO A 68 -9.19 -0.50 19.76
N GLY A 69 -8.33 0.49 19.88
CA GLY A 69 -8.61 1.82 20.44
C GLY A 69 -8.20 2.01 21.90
N ASP A 70 -8.04 0.93 22.69
CA ASP A 70 -7.57 1.02 24.06
C ASP A 70 -6.10 1.44 24.14
N VAL A 71 -5.72 2.12 25.23
CA VAL A 71 -4.32 2.41 25.55
C VAL A 71 -3.80 1.31 26.47
N VAL A 72 -2.69 0.69 26.07
CA VAL A 72 -2.08 -0.43 26.78
C VAL A 72 -0.62 -0.15 27.09
N ILE A 73 -0.11 -0.82 28.11
CA ILE A 73 1.30 -0.85 28.46
C ILE A 73 1.83 -2.23 28.13
N TYR A 74 2.79 -2.30 27.22
CA TYR A 74 3.53 -3.51 26.91
C TYR A 74 5.00 -3.35 27.30
N CYS A 75 5.63 -4.42 27.76
CA CYS A 75 6.98 -4.36 28.30
C CYS A 75 7.91 -5.35 27.57
N PRO A 76 8.67 -4.90 26.54
CA PRO A 76 9.67 -5.74 25.88
C PRO A 76 10.78 -6.22 26.82
N SER A 77 11.00 -5.52 27.93
CA SER A 77 11.91 -5.95 29.00
C SER A 77 11.40 -5.46 30.36
N ALA A 78 11.93 -6.02 31.46
CA ALA A 78 11.53 -5.65 32.82
C ALA A 78 11.72 -4.16 33.17
N PHE A 79 12.62 -3.46 32.46
CA PHE A 79 12.93 -2.04 32.69
C PHE A 79 12.49 -1.13 31.55
N HIS A 80 11.86 -1.68 30.52
CA HIS A 80 11.41 -0.92 29.37
C HIS A 80 9.97 -1.28 29.07
N CYS A 81 9.07 -0.37 29.42
CA CYS A 81 7.65 -0.46 29.15
C CYS A 81 7.23 0.72 28.27
N ILE A 82 6.36 0.42 27.31
CA ILE A 82 5.89 1.36 26.30
C ILE A 82 4.37 1.43 26.42
N ILE A 83 3.85 2.65 26.45
CA ILE A 83 2.42 2.94 26.57
C ILE A 83 1.90 3.44 25.23
N HIS A 84 1.13 2.64 24.50
CA HIS A 84 0.62 2.99 23.17
C HIS A 84 -0.81 2.51 22.94
N ARG A 85 -1.46 3.03 21.90
CA ARG A 85 -2.83 2.67 21.53
C ARG A 85 -2.85 1.41 20.68
N VAL A 86 -3.76 0.49 20.97
CA VAL A 86 -3.98 -0.72 20.16
C VAL A 86 -4.63 -0.32 18.83
N MET A 87 -4.00 -0.67 17.72
CA MET A 87 -4.51 -0.43 16.37
C MET A 87 -5.28 -1.65 15.86
N SER A 88 -4.73 -2.84 16.05
CA SER A 88 -5.35 -4.11 15.66
C SER A 88 -4.86 -5.26 16.53
N ILE A 89 -5.68 -6.31 16.62
CA ILE A 89 -5.40 -7.54 17.36
C ILE A 89 -5.60 -8.70 16.39
N ASN A 90 -4.57 -9.52 16.24
CA ASN A 90 -4.60 -10.80 15.54
C ASN A 90 -4.38 -11.94 16.56
N GLU A 91 -4.56 -13.19 16.14
CA GLU A 91 -4.42 -14.36 17.04
C GLU A 91 -3.03 -14.46 17.69
N SER A 92 -1.98 -14.04 16.99
CA SER A 92 -0.59 -14.17 17.43
C SER A 92 0.09 -12.85 17.75
N THR A 93 -0.48 -11.71 17.35
CA THR A 93 0.17 -10.41 17.43
C THR A 93 -0.80 -9.27 17.74
N VAL A 94 -0.27 -8.24 18.39
CA VAL A 94 -0.94 -6.97 18.64
C VAL A 94 -0.13 -5.89 17.96
N ILE A 95 -0.80 -5.03 17.20
CA ILE A 95 -0.18 -3.84 16.62
C ILE A 95 -0.57 -2.66 17.50
N THR A 96 0.44 -1.96 18.03
CA THR A 96 0.24 -0.73 18.79
C THR A 96 0.82 0.46 18.04
N LYS A 97 0.40 1.68 18.43
CA LYS A 97 0.93 2.92 17.87
C LYS A 97 0.81 4.03 18.90
N GLY A 98 1.88 4.81 19.07
CA GLY A 98 1.80 6.09 19.77
C GLY A 98 0.96 7.10 19.00
N ASP A 99 0.04 7.80 19.67
CA ASP A 99 -0.84 8.79 19.03
C ASP A 99 -0.08 9.89 18.26
N PHE A 100 1.14 10.21 18.69
CA PHE A 100 2.03 11.18 18.06
C PHE A 100 3.01 10.57 17.05
N ASN A 101 3.08 9.24 16.96
CA ASN A 101 4.00 8.56 16.05
C ASN A 101 3.43 8.54 14.63
N PRO A 102 4.26 8.65 13.57
CA PRO A 102 3.78 8.59 12.19
C PRO A 102 3.37 7.16 11.78
N ILE A 103 4.10 6.16 12.27
CA ILE A 103 4.01 4.75 11.84
C ILE A 103 3.66 3.88 13.07
N PRO A 104 2.92 2.77 12.91
CA PRO A 104 2.72 1.77 13.97
C PRO A 104 4.02 1.17 14.47
N ASP A 105 4.00 0.68 15.71
CA ASP A 105 5.12 -0.05 16.30
C ASP A 105 5.24 -1.46 15.68
N PRO A 106 6.41 -2.11 15.80
CA PRO A 106 6.55 -3.51 15.44
C PRO A 106 5.50 -4.40 16.13
N PRO A 107 5.06 -5.49 15.51
CA PRO A 107 4.10 -6.41 16.13
C PRO A 107 4.64 -6.97 17.45
N VAL A 108 3.85 -6.87 18.50
CA VAL A 108 4.16 -7.43 19.83
C VAL A 108 3.29 -8.65 20.12
N ARG A 109 3.75 -9.55 20.97
CA ARG A 109 2.96 -10.73 21.36
C ARG A 109 1.86 -10.29 22.34
N PRO A 110 0.66 -10.89 22.30
CA PRO A 110 -0.39 -10.61 23.28
C PRO A 110 0.06 -10.79 24.74
N SER A 111 1.02 -11.70 24.98
CA SER A 111 1.62 -11.94 26.29
C SER A 111 2.53 -10.82 26.80
N GLU A 112 3.00 -9.93 25.93
CA GLU A 112 3.85 -8.79 26.30
C GLU A 112 3.02 -7.57 26.72
N VAL A 113 1.70 -7.60 26.46
CA VAL A 113 0.75 -6.57 26.87
C VAL A 113 0.31 -6.84 28.30
N GLU A 114 0.93 -6.14 29.25
CA GLU A 114 0.78 -6.41 30.68
C GLU A 114 -0.41 -5.66 31.30
N TYR A 115 -0.68 -4.42 30.86
CA TYR A 115 -1.72 -3.59 31.46
C TYR A 115 -2.57 -2.82 30.44
N ARG A 116 -3.84 -2.61 30.77
CA ARG A 116 -4.75 -1.66 30.10
C ARG A 116 -4.90 -0.41 30.95
N VAL A 117 -4.73 0.76 30.35
CA VAL A 117 -4.92 2.06 31.03
C VAL A 117 -6.41 2.27 31.30
N LEU A 118 -6.73 2.63 32.55
CA LEU A 118 -8.09 2.90 32.99
C LEU A 118 -8.35 4.40 33.17
N LEU A 119 -7.35 5.12 33.68
CA LEU A 119 -7.45 6.55 34.00
C LEU A 119 -6.09 7.22 33.78
N SER A 120 -6.10 8.47 33.31
CA SER A 120 -4.96 9.37 33.35
C SER A 120 -5.26 10.57 34.26
N ILE A 121 -4.28 10.93 35.07
CA ILE A 121 -4.30 12.09 35.97
C ILE A 121 -3.27 13.08 35.44
N PRO A 122 -3.71 14.28 34.99
CA PRO A 122 -2.81 15.26 34.43
C PRO A 122 -1.69 15.67 35.41
N ALA A 123 -0.49 15.87 34.87
CA ALA A 123 0.70 16.22 35.66
C ALA A 123 0.47 17.42 36.60
N TRP A 124 -0.13 18.50 36.07
CA TRP A 124 -0.41 19.72 36.82
C TRP A 124 -1.32 19.49 38.04
N LEU A 125 -2.19 18.48 38.00
CA LEU A 125 -3.11 18.18 39.10
C LEU A 125 -2.40 17.44 40.23
N TRP A 126 -1.79 16.29 39.95
CA TRP A 126 -1.20 15.46 41.00
C TRP A 126 0.05 16.10 41.61
N ILE A 127 0.83 16.84 40.83
CA ILE A 127 2.01 17.55 41.33
C ILE A 127 1.60 18.72 42.21
N SER A 128 0.59 19.49 41.81
CA SER A 128 0.08 20.57 42.67
C SER A 128 -0.40 20.01 44.01
N LEU A 129 -1.12 18.89 44.00
CA LEU A 129 -1.56 18.22 45.23
C LEU A 129 -0.39 17.72 46.07
N LEU A 130 0.63 17.12 45.44
CA LEU A 130 1.84 16.65 46.12
C LEU A 130 2.57 17.83 46.79
N MET A 131 2.76 18.92 46.07
CA MET A 131 3.42 20.13 46.57
C MET A 131 2.66 20.74 47.74
N ILE A 132 1.33 20.88 47.63
CA ILE A 132 0.48 21.34 48.74
C ILE A 132 0.61 20.41 49.94
N SER A 133 0.62 19.08 49.74
CA SER A 133 0.74 18.11 50.83
C SER A 133 2.08 18.21 51.56
N ILE A 134 3.17 18.44 50.82
CA ILE A 134 4.50 18.64 51.39
C ILE A 134 4.51 19.96 52.15
N SER A 135 4.02 21.06 51.58
CA SER A 135 3.96 22.35 52.28
C SER A 135 3.14 22.28 53.57
N LEU A 136 2.01 21.57 53.58
CA LEU A 136 1.19 21.35 54.78
C LEU A 136 1.90 20.49 55.84
N SER A 137 2.89 19.68 55.47
CA SER A 137 3.69 18.91 56.45
C SER A 137 4.67 19.79 57.23
N TYR A 138 5.08 20.93 56.66
CA TYR A 138 5.96 21.90 57.32
C TYR A 138 5.22 22.97 58.11
N VAL A 139 3.94 23.22 57.80
CA VAL A 139 3.10 24.20 58.51
C VAL A 139 2.39 23.51 59.67
N ASP A 140 2.67 23.94 60.92
CA ASP A 140 1.88 23.51 62.08
C ASP A 140 0.50 24.18 62.04
N LEU A 141 -0.45 23.48 61.40
CA LEU A 141 -1.85 23.90 61.24
C LEU A 141 -2.55 24.22 62.57
N ARG A 142 -2.07 23.67 63.70
CA ARG A 142 -2.68 23.93 65.03
C ARG A 142 -2.23 25.26 65.62
N ASN A 143 -1.05 25.72 65.24
CA ASN A 143 -0.49 27.01 65.63
C ASN A 143 -0.41 27.94 64.43
N LEU A 144 -1.43 27.93 63.56
CA LEU A 144 -1.45 28.73 62.33
C LEU A 144 -1.15 30.21 62.60
N LYS A 145 -1.72 30.79 63.66
CA LYS A 145 -1.41 32.17 64.09
C LYS A 145 0.07 32.37 64.44
N ARG A 146 0.69 31.41 65.13
CA ARG A 146 2.10 31.48 65.57
C ARG A 146 3.07 31.21 64.42
N SER A 147 2.69 30.36 63.47
CA SER A 147 3.45 30.04 62.27
C SER A 147 3.34 31.13 61.18
N LEU A 148 2.23 31.89 61.15
CA LEU A 148 2.08 33.08 60.29
C LEU A 148 2.72 34.34 60.89
N LEU A 149 2.80 34.42 62.23
CA LEU A 149 3.43 35.53 62.96
C LEU A 149 4.90 35.25 63.30
N SER A 150 5.41 34.03 63.08
CA SER A 150 6.83 33.75 63.21
C SER A 150 7.57 34.43 62.08
N GLU A 151 8.69 35.09 62.40
CA GLU A 151 9.60 35.60 61.38
C GLU A 151 9.94 34.46 60.43
N PHE A 152 9.65 34.68 59.15
CA PHE A 152 9.97 33.72 58.10
C PHE A 152 11.49 33.49 58.14
N SER A 153 11.93 32.31 58.59
CA SER A 153 13.34 31.99 58.55
C SER A 153 13.82 32.03 57.10
N LEU A 154 15.06 32.47 56.89
CA LEU A 154 15.68 32.47 55.56
C LEU A 154 15.55 31.08 54.89
N GLU A 155 15.65 30.03 55.69
CA GLU A 155 15.47 28.63 55.26
C GLU A 155 14.08 28.36 54.68
N ALA A 156 13.02 28.82 55.35
CA ALA A 156 11.65 28.65 54.87
C ALA A 156 11.38 29.46 53.59
N PHE A 157 11.93 30.67 53.50
CA PHE A 157 11.83 31.49 52.28
C PHE A 157 12.55 30.84 51.10
N LEU A 158 13.80 30.39 51.30
CA LEU A 158 14.58 29.69 50.26
C LEU A 158 13.87 28.41 49.82
N TYR A 159 13.30 27.64 50.75
CA TYR A 159 12.55 26.43 50.44
C TYR A 159 11.32 26.71 49.55
N ILE A 160 10.52 27.72 49.88
CA ILE A 160 9.36 28.13 49.06
C ILE A 160 9.81 28.60 47.67
N MET A 161 10.88 29.41 47.60
CA MET A 161 11.41 29.88 46.32
C MET A 161 11.92 28.74 45.44
N VAL A 162 12.57 27.72 46.03
CA VAL A 162 12.99 26.52 45.31
C VAL A 162 11.77 25.70 44.85
N LEU A 163 10.75 25.52 45.69
CA LEU A 163 9.51 24.85 45.30
C LEU A 163 8.82 25.56 44.12
N LEU A 164 8.71 26.89 44.17
CA LEU A 164 8.13 27.69 43.09
C LEU A 164 8.97 27.61 41.81
N ALA A 165 10.30 27.67 41.93
CA ALA A 165 11.20 27.52 40.79
C ALA A 165 11.07 26.13 40.15
N LEU A 166 11.02 25.06 40.96
CA LEU A 166 10.78 23.69 40.49
C LEU A 166 9.40 23.53 39.84
N MET A 167 8.37 24.16 40.40
CA MET A 167 7.03 24.16 39.79
C MET A 167 7.05 24.88 38.44
N LEU A 168 7.70 26.04 38.36
CA LEU A 168 7.79 26.82 37.12
C LEU A 168 8.58 26.08 36.05
N THR A 169 9.75 25.50 36.38
CA THR A 169 10.53 24.72 35.42
C THR A 169 9.74 23.51 34.94
N PHE A 170 9.01 22.85 35.82
CA PHE A 170 8.17 21.72 35.46
C PHE A 170 7.01 22.12 34.53
N VAL A 171 6.32 23.22 34.83
CA VAL A 171 5.28 23.77 33.97
C VAL A 171 5.85 24.14 32.60
N LEU A 172 7.03 24.75 32.54
CA LEU A 172 7.70 25.09 31.29
C LEU A 172 8.06 23.83 30.48
N VAL A 173 8.49 22.74 31.13
CA VAL A 173 8.77 21.46 30.47
C VAL A 173 7.49 20.80 29.94
N ILE A 174 6.38 20.84 30.70
CA ILE A 174 5.09 20.30 30.21
C ILE A 174 4.54 21.12 29.04
N LEU A 175 4.71 22.44 29.07
CA LEU A 175 4.19 23.35 28.05
C LEU A 175 4.98 23.30 26.74
N GLN A 176 6.15 22.66 26.71
CA GLN A 176 6.85 22.38 25.47
C GLN A 176 6.01 21.38 24.66
N SER A 177 5.42 21.86 23.56
CA SER A 177 4.88 20.96 22.55
C SER A 177 6.04 20.14 21.97
N PRO A 178 5.85 18.84 21.70
CA PRO A 178 6.86 18.09 20.98
C PRO A 178 7.20 18.78 19.66
N GLY A 179 8.48 18.75 19.27
CA GLY A 179 8.87 19.15 17.93
C GLY A 179 8.04 18.39 16.90
N ARG A 180 7.80 18.99 15.72
CA ARG A 180 7.05 18.33 14.64
C ARG A 180 7.62 16.93 14.42
N ALA A 181 6.78 15.90 14.60
CA ALA A 181 7.13 14.55 14.24
C ALA A 181 7.59 14.56 12.78
N ALA A 182 8.73 13.92 12.48
CA ALA A 182 9.17 13.76 11.12
C ALA A 182 8.06 13.07 10.33
N GLU A 183 7.59 13.72 9.26
CA GLU A 183 6.59 13.15 8.36
C GLU A 183 7.30 12.09 7.51
N ILE A 184 7.40 10.88 8.05
CA ILE A 184 7.93 9.73 7.33
C ILE A 184 6.84 9.28 6.36
N SER A 185 6.90 9.77 5.12
CA SER A 185 6.01 9.29 4.05
C SER A 185 6.51 7.94 3.57
N ALA A 186 5.73 6.88 3.84
CA ALA A 186 6.00 5.56 3.30
C ALA A 186 6.01 5.63 1.76
N PRO A 187 6.99 5.01 1.08
CA PRO A 187 6.97 4.94 -0.38
C PRO A 187 5.75 4.15 -0.81
N GLN A 188 4.96 4.71 -1.74
CA GLN A 188 3.79 4.06 -2.30
C GLN A 188 3.91 3.96 -3.81
N ILE A 189 3.44 2.84 -4.35
CA ILE A 189 3.37 2.60 -5.79
C ILE A 189 2.05 1.92 -6.12
N PHE A 190 1.33 2.46 -7.09
CA PHE A 190 0.07 1.92 -7.57
C PHE A 190 0.15 1.66 -9.07
N LEU A 191 -0.33 0.50 -9.50
CA LEU A 191 -0.51 0.22 -10.92
C LEU A 191 -1.65 1.10 -11.44
N ARG A 192 -1.37 1.94 -12.44
CA ARG A 192 -2.38 2.76 -13.12
C ARG A 192 -2.98 2.02 -14.29
N SER A 193 -2.13 1.39 -15.11
CA SER A 193 -2.57 0.64 -16.29
C SER A 193 -1.50 -0.35 -16.74
N ALA A 194 -1.93 -1.45 -17.36
CA ALA A 194 -1.10 -2.35 -18.14
C ALA A 194 -1.87 -2.70 -19.41
N VAL A 195 -1.46 -2.12 -20.54
CA VAL A 195 -2.19 -2.23 -21.82
C VAL A 195 -1.23 -2.50 -22.96
N LEU A 196 -1.72 -3.17 -24.01
CA LEU A 196 -1.00 -3.28 -25.27
C LEU A 196 -1.00 -1.93 -26.00
N THR A 197 0.07 -1.63 -26.74
CA THR A 197 0.08 -0.52 -27.69
C THR A 197 -0.95 -0.72 -28.80
N GLU A 198 -1.30 0.33 -29.53
CA GLU A 198 -2.28 0.28 -30.63
C GLU A 198 -1.92 -0.77 -31.69
N ASN A 199 -0.62 -0.88 -31.99
CA ASN A 199 0.01 -1.84 -32.88
C ASN A 199 0.26 -3.21 -32.25
N LYS A 200 -0.08 -3.41 -30.96
CA LYS A 200 0.02 -4.68 -30.21
C LYS A 200 1.42 -5.31 -30.20
N THR A 201 2.47 -4.53 -30.47
CA THR A 201 3.87 -4.96 -30.49
C THR A 201 4.60 -4.70 -29.18
N ALA A 202 4.04 -3.88 -28.30
CA ALA A 202 4.61 -3.57 -27.01
C ALA A 202 3.52 -3.50 -25.93
N VAL A 203 3.96 -3.60 -24.68
CA VAL A 203 3.13 -3.45 -23.48
C VAL A 203 3.53 -2.18 -22.76
N MET A 204 2.55 -1.33 -22.51
CA MET A 204 2.69 -0.11 -21.71
C MET A 204 2.18 -0.36 -20.29
N ILE A 205 3.09 -0.30 -19.33
CA ILE A 205 2.79 -0.41 -17.90
C ILE A 205 3.05 0.94 -17.26
N SER A 206 2.02 1.54 -16.66
CA SER A 206 2.12 2.85 -16.02
C SER A 206 1.86 2.73 -14.53
N TYR A 207 2.72 3.36 -13.73
CA TYR A 207 2.60 3.41 -12.28
C TYR A 207 2.37 4.85 -11.80
N SER A 208 1.62 4.98 -10.70
CA SER A 208 1.57 6.19 -9.88
C SER A 208 2.49 5.99 -8.69
N THR A 209 3.55 6.80 -8.57
CA THR A 209 4.54 6.69 -7.48
C THR A 209 4.45 7.88 -6.52
N HIS A 210 4.62 7.62 -5.23
CA HIS A 210 4.75 8.64 -4.19
C HIS A 210 5.97 8.33 -3.33
N ASN A 211 6.91 9.29 -3.26
CA ASN A 211 8.19 9.13 -2.55
C ASN A 211 9.01 7.91 -3.03
N LEU A 212 8.92 7.59 -4.32
CA LEU A 212 9.63 6.48 -4.97
C LEU A 212 9.84 6.78 -6.47
N SER A 213 10.96 6.30 -7.01
CA SER A 213 11.33 6.41 -8.42
C SER A 213 11.81 5.07 -9.00
N LEU A 214 11.48 4.80 -10.26
CA LEU A 214 11.94 3.62 -10.98
C LEU A 214 13.33 3.88 -11.58
N LEU A 215 14.29 3.00 -11.30
CA LEU A 215 15.68 3.15 -11.74
C LEU A 215 16.00 2.30 -12.97
N ARG A 216 15.79 0.98 -12.90
CA ARG A 216 16.10 0.06 -14.01
C ARG A 216 15.29 -1.23 -13.95
N LEU A 217 15.20 -1.91 -15.09
CA LEU A 217 14.65 -3.25 -15.24
C LEU A 217 15.73 -4.30 -14.93
N LEU A 218 15.49 -5.18 -13.96
CA LEU A 218 16.41 -6.24 -13.57
C LEU A 218 16.14 -7.53 -14.34
N SER A 219 14.87 -7.91 -14.43
CA SER A 219 14.43 -9.10 -15.18
C SER A 219 13.06 -8.87 -15.80
N CYS A 220 12.84 -9.51 -16.95
CA CYS A 220 11.59 -9.44 -17.68
C CYS A 220 11.39 -10.76 -18.43
N SER A 221 10.21 -11.35 -18.28
CA SER A 221 9.78 -12.50 -19.07
C SER A 221 8.33 -12.33 -19.50
N VAL A 222 8.04 -12.60 -20.76
CA VAL A 222 6.68 -12.60 -21.31
C VAL A 222 6.37 -14.01 -21.77
N GLY A 223 5.21 -14.52 -21.40
CA GLY A 223 4.87 -15.89 -21.76
C GLY A 223 3.58 -16.42 -21.18
N THR A 224 3.35 -17.68 -21.52
CA THR A 224 2.41 -18.59 -20.88
C THR A 224 3.19 -19.64 -20.09
N SER A 225 2.50 -20.58 -19.44
CA SER A 225 3.14 -21.71 -18.77
C SER A 225 3.94 -22.62 -19.71
N SER A 226 3.62 -22.66 -21.00
CA SER A 226 4.24 -23.55 -21.99
C SER A 226 5.27 -22.85 -22.88
N LEU A 227 5.14 -21.54 -23.09
CA LEU A 227 5.99 -20.77 -23.98
C LEU A 227 6.32 -19.42 -23.36
N SER A 228 7.59 -19.17 -23.08
CA SER A 228 8.08 -17.92 -22.49
C SER A 228 9.34 -17.44 -23.19
N SER A 229 9.48 -16.13 -23.33
CA SER A 229 10.68 -15.48 -23.85
C SER A 229 11.15 -14.39 -22.89
N PRO A 230 12.47 -14.14 -22.78
CA PRO A 230 12.94 -12.89 -22.18
C PRO A 230 12.40 -11.70 -22.97
N CYS A 231 12.22 -10.58 -22.28
CA CYS A 231 11.80 -9.31 -22.87
C CYS A 231 12.76 -8.19 -22.51
N GLU A 232 12.78 -7.17 -23.37
CA GLU A 232 13.49 -5.92 -23.15
C GLU A 232 12.46 -4.81 -22.94
N GLY A 233 12.78 -3.86 -22.07
CA GLY A 233 11.90 -2.74 -21.78
C GLY A 233 12.65 -1.49 -21.37
N ILE A 234 12.03 -0.35 -21.67
CA ILE A 234 12.58 0.99 -21.45
C ILE A 234 11.69 1.73 -20.46
N ILE A 235 12.30 2.34 -19.45
CA ILE A 235 11.58 3.18 -18.49
C ILE A 235 11.37 4.56 -19.11
N LEU A 236 10.10 4.94 -19.23
CA LEU A 236 9.64 6.23 -19.72
C LEU A 236 9.29 7.13 -18.54
N ASN A 237 9.89 8.31 -18.47
CA ASN A 237 9.57 9.36 -17.50
C ASN A 237 9.64 8.91 -16.02
N GLY A 238 10.43 7.87 -15.71
CA GLY A 238 10.63 7.34 -14.35
C GLY A 238 9.39 6.68 -13.70
N THR A 239 8.27 6.57 -14.42
CA THR A 239 6.97 6.13 -13.88
C THR A 239 6.24 5.15 -14.79
N SER A 240 6.57 5.12 -16.08
CA SER A 240 5.99 4.22 -17.06
C SER A 240 7.07 3.34 -17.66
N LEU A 241 6.69 2.17 -18.15
CA LEU A 241 7.57 1.17 -18.73
C LEU A 241 6.95 0.71 -20.05
N GLU A 242 7.75 0.73 -21.11
CA GLU A 242 7.41 0.14 -22.39
C GLU A 242 8.21 -1.14 -22.57
N ILE A 243 7.51 -2.27 -22.77
CA ILE A 243 8.13 -3.59 -22.94
C ILE A 243 7.85 -4.06 -24.36
N ALA A 244 8.91 -4.30 -25.14
CA ALA A 244 8.77 -4.84 -26.49
C ALA A 244 8.42 -6.33 -26.44
N LEU A 245 7.43 -6.74 -27.23
CA LEU A 245 7.04 -8.14 -27.38
C LEU A 245 7.86 -8.78 -28.52
N PRO A 246 8.56 -9.90 -28.25
CA PRO A 246 9.29 -10.63 -29.30
C PRO A 246 8.35 -11.12 -30.40
N SER A 247 8.72 -10.89 -31.66
CA SER A 247 7.93 -11.32 -32.83
C SER A 247 7.68 -12.82 -32.86
N ASP A 248 8.68 -13.61 -32.48
CA ASP A 248 8.61 -15.08 -32.50
C ASP A 248 7.60 -15.60 -31.48
N LEU A 249 7.51 -14.92 -30.33
CA LEU A 249 6.53 -15.23 -29.29
C LEU A 249 5.11 -14.92 -29.76
N LEU A 250 4.90 -13.76 -30.40
CA LEU A 250 3.61 -13.38 -30.97
C LEU A 250 3.17 -14.34 -32.07
N GLN A 251 4.09 -14.79 -32.92
CA GLN A 251 3.80 -15.80 -33.94
C GLN A 251 3.40 -17.13 -33.29
N GLY A 252 4.10 -17.56 -32.25
CA GLY A 252 3.74 -18.75 -31.47
C GLY A 252 2.32 -18.66 -30.91
N PHE A 253 1.96 -17.52 -30.29
CA PHE A 253 0.61 -17.31 -29.74
C PHE A 253 -0.48 -17.26 -30.81
N TYR A 254 -0.20 -16.67 -31.96
CA TYR A 254 -1.13 -16.63 -33.08
C TYR A 254 -1.44 -18.04 -33.60
N MET A 255 -0.40 -18.86 -33.78
CA MET A 255 -0.55 -20.23 -34.29
C MET A 255 -1.25 -21.16 -33.29
N SER A 256 -1.02 -20.99 -31.98
CA SER A 256 -1.70 -21.76 -30.93
C SER A 256 -3.09 -21.23 -30.57
N GLY A 257 -3.47 -20.04 -31.06
CA GLY A 257 -4.71 -19.37 -30.67
C GLY A 257 -4.71 -18.85 -29.23
N THR A 258 -3.55 -18.66 -28.61
CA THR A 258 -3.40 -18.14 -27.24
C THR A 258 -3.87 -16.69 -27.20
N THR A 259 -4.87 -16.39 -26.37
CA THR A 259 -5.39 -15.03 -26.18
C THR A 259 -4.95 -14.38 -24.87
N TYR A 260 -4.26 -15.11 -24.00
CA TYR A 260 -3.90 -14.68 -22.66
C TYR A 260 -2.42 -15.00 -22.37
N PHE A 261 -1.69 -14.05 -21.81
CA PHE A 261 -0.30 -14.24 -21.41
C PHE A 261 0.06 -13.34 -20.21
N LEU A 262 1.15 -13.68 -19.54
CA LEU A 262 1.68 -12.94 -18.39
C LEU A 262 2.95 -12.19 -18.79
N VAL A 263 3.11 -11.00 -18.23
CA VAL A 263 4.39 -10.28 -18.20
C VAL A 263 4.89 -10.27 -16.76
N ASN A 264 5.95 -11.01 -16.49
CA ASN A 264 6.61 -11.03 -15.18
C ASN A 264 7.86 -10.16 -15.25
N LEU A 265 7.99 -9.23 -14.32
CA LEU A 265 9.12 -8.32 -14.28
C LEU A 265 9.57 -8.02 -12.85
N THR A 266 10.86 -7.74 -12.72
CA THR A 266 11.46 -7.21 -11.50
C THR A 266 12.12 -5.87 -11.83
N LEU A 267 11.66 -4.82 -11.15
CA LEU A 267 12.17 -3.45 -11.28
C LEU A 267 12.97 -3.06 -10.05
N GLN A 268 14.10 -2.39 -10.26
CA GLN A 268 14.83 -1.73 -9.20
C GLN A 268 14.30 -0.31 -9.00
N THR A 269 14.03 0.04 -7.75
CA THR A 269 13.62 1.38 -7.31
C THR A 269 14.68 1.97 -6.38
N ASP A 270 14.55 3.25 -6.03
CA ASP A 270 15.44 3.90 -5.05
C ASP A 270 15.23 3.41 -3.60
N LYS A 271 14.11 2.73 -3.31
CA LYS A 271 13.75 2.24 -1.97
C LYS A 271 13.65 0.72 -1.86
N GLY A 272 13.93 -0.04 -2.92
CA GLY A 272 13.82 -1.50 -2.93
C GLY A 272 13.56 -2.09 -4.32
N GLU A 273 13.02 -3.30 -4.36
CA GLU A 273 12.67 -4.00 -5.60
C GLU A 273 11.15 -4.17 -5.71
N LEU A 274 10.62 -3.95 -6.91
CA LEU A 274 9.23 -4.21 -7.25
C LEU A 274 9.15 -5.45 -8.13
N VAL A 275 8.46 -6.48 -7.65
CA VAL A 275 8.17 -7.69 -8.42
C VAL A 275 6.70 -7.64 -8.84
N GLY A 276 6.46 -7.71 -10.14
CA GLY A 276 5.12 -7.61 -10.73
C GLY A 276 4.83 -8.72 -11.72
N SER A 277 3.57 -9.16 -11.77
CA SER A 277 3.04 -10.09 -12.76
C SER A 277 1.76 -9.50 -13.35
N TYR A 278 1.78 -9.23 -14.65
CA TYR A 278 0.73 -8.49 -15.34
C TYR A 278 0.02 -9.39 -16.34
N PRO A 279 -1.26 -9.75 -16.08
CA PRO A 279 -2.06 -10.51 -17.02
C PRO A 279 -2.56 -9.61 -18.16
N LEU A 280 -2.30 -10.03 -19.40
CA LEU A 280 -2.72 -9.32 -20.60
C LEU A 280 -3.48 -10.25 -21.53
N THR A 281 -4.34 -9.64 -22.35
CA THR A 281 -5.10 -10.35 -23.37
C THR A 281 -4.85 -9.75 -24.74
N ILE A 282 -4.80 -10.62 -25.74
CA ILE A 282 -4.67 -10.26 -27.15
C ILE A 282 -5.82 -10.89 -27.93
N ALA A 283 -6.53 -10.05 -28.69
CA ALA A 283 -7.58 -10.47 -29.60
C ALA A 283 -7.02 -10.61 -31.01
N TRP A 284 -7.07 -11.84 -31.55
CA TRP A 284 -6.74 -12.13 -32.94
C TRP A 284 -7.98 -11.97 -33.81
N LEU A 285 -7.89 -11.11 -34.81
CA LEU A 285 -8.99 -10.76 -35.70
C LEU A 285 -8.76 -11.40 -37.07
N GLU A 286 -9.81 -11.87 -37.72
CA GLU A 286 -9.71 -12.23 -39.14
C GLU A 286 -9.32 -10.98 -39.97
N PRO A 287 -8.56 -11.13 -41.06
CA PRO A 287 -8.25 -10.01 -41.94
C PRO A 287 -9.53 -9.45 -42.56
N GLU A 288 -9.55 -8.14 -42.81
CA GLU A 288 -10.68 -7.50 -43.47
C GLU A 288 -10.42 -7.48 -44.99
N LEU A 289 -11.35 -8.08 -45.75
CA LEU A 289 -11.29 -8.13 -47.21
C LEU A 289 -12.49 -7.40 -47.79
N THR A 290 -12.23 -6.33 -48.55
CA THR A 290 -13.25 -5.53 -49.21
C THR A 290 -12.88 -5.27 -50.66
N ILE A 291 -13.88 -4.91 -51.48
CA ILE A 291 -13.67 -4.52 -52.87
C ILE A 291 -14.26 -3.13 -53.06
N GLU A 292 -13.39 -2.17 -53.36
CA GLU A 292 -13.74 -0.77 -53.57
C GLU A 292 -13.26 -0.33 -54.95
N ASN A 293 -14.16 0.18 -55.80
CA ASN A 293 -13.81 0.69 -57.15
C ASN A 293 -12.94 -0.27 -57.97
N SER A 294 -13.30 -1.55 -58.02
CA SER A 294 -12.51 -2.62 -58.67
C SER A 294 -11.12 -2.85 -58.07
N THR A 295 -10.87 -2.42 -56.83
CA THR A 295 -9.63 -2.70 -56.11
C THR A 295 -9.94 -3.63 -54.95
N LEU A 296 -9.25 -4.78 -54.90
CA LEU A 296 -9.26 -5.68 -53.75
C LEU A 296 -8.37 -5.07 -52.65
N LEU A 297 -8.96 -4.83 -51.49
CA LEU A 297 -8.28 -4.39 -50.28
C LEU A 297 -8.20 -5.56 -49.30
N ILE A 298 -6.99 -5.87 -48.84
CA ILE A 298 -6.76 -6.87 -47.78
C ILE A 298 -6.03 -6.17 -46.64
N GLU A 299 -6.68 -6.05 -45.49
CA GLU A 299 -6.15 -5.42 -44.28
C GLU A 299 -5.84 -6.48 -43.21
N ASN A 300 -4.58 -6.54 -42.78
CA ASN A 300 -4.16 -7.35 -41.64
C ASN A 300 -4.24 -6.51 -40.36
N ARG A 301 -5.07 -6.91 -39.38
CA ARG A 301 -5.21 -6.24 -38.07
C ARG A 301 -4.49 -6.94 -36.92
N ASN A 302 -3.64 -7.91 -37.24
CA ASN A 302 -2.84 -8.64 -36.27
C ASN A 302 -1.38 -8.16 -36.29
N PRO A 303 -0.68 -8.23 -35.14
CA PRO A 303 0.73 -7.85 -35.02
C PRO A 303 1.68 -8.94 -35.57
N VAL A 304 1.16 -9.89 -36.35
CA VAL A 304 1.93 -10.96 -36.98
C VAL A 304 1.72 -10.91 -38.49
N PRO A 305 2.73 -11.32 -39.29
CA PRO A 305 2.57 -11.41 -40.74
C PRO A 305 1.46 -12.39 -41.13
N LEU A 306 0.67 -12.03 -42.14
CA LEU A 306 -0.39 -12.88 -42.69
C LEU A 306 0.08 -13.49 -44.01
N ARG A 307 -0.03 -14.82 -44.15
CA ARG A 307 0.30 -15.52 -45.39
C ARG A 307 -0.93 -15.59 -46.30
N ILE A 308 -0.82 -14.97 -47.46
CA ILE A 308 -1.81 -15.05 -48.54
C ILE A 308 -1.30 -16.12 -49.51
N MET A 309 -2.07 -17.19 -49.70
CA MET A 309 -1.66 -18.33 -50.53
C MET A 309 -1.81 -18.01 -52.00
N ASN A 310 -2.98 -17.52 -52.40
CA ASN A 310 -3.25 -17.00 -53.73
C ASN A 310 -4.54 -16.15 -53.74
N SER A 311 -4.67 -15.35 -54.80
CA SER A 311 -5.91 -14.65 -55.13
C SER A 311 -6.22 -14.90 -56.61
N THR A 312 -7.46 -15.25 -56.91
CA THR A 312 -7.93 -15.52 -58.27
C THR A 312 -9.17 -14.72 -58.59
N VAL A 313 -9.22 -14.12 -59.77
CA VAL A 313 -10.40 -13.47 -60.34
C VAL A 313 -11.04 -14.36 -61.39
N TYR A 314 -12.34 -14.57 -61.26
CA TYR A 314 -13.19 -15.29 -62.21
C TYR A 314 -14.11 -14.29 -62.90
N TYR A 315 -13.84 -14.00 -64.18
CA TYR A 315 -14.67 -13.10 -64.97
C TYR A 315 -15.92 -13.84 -65.49
N MET A 316 -17.07 -13.18 -65.35
CA MET A 316 -18.37 -13.73 -65.70
C MET A 316 -19.01 -12.88 -66.79
N ASN A 317 -19.66 -13.55 -67.74
CA ASN A 317 -20.48 -12.90 -68.74
C ASN A 317 -21.96 -13.27 -68.53
N SER A 318 -22.84 -12.27 -68.53
CA SER A 318 -24.27 -12.44 -68.30
C SER A 318 -25.05 -12.83 -69.56
N THR A 319 -24.43 -12.83 -70.74
CA THR A 319 -25.09 -13.21 -72.01
C THR A 319 -24.95 -14.69 -72.33
N ALA A 320 -25.48 -15.57 -71.47
CA ALA A 320 -25.69 -16.97 -71.84
C ALA A 320 -27.15 -17.20 -72.26
N TYR A 321 -27.35 -17.94 -73.35
CA TYR A 321 -28.62 -18.20 -74.04
C TYR A 321 -29.73 -18.87 -73.17
N TYR A 322 -29.43 -19.20 -71.91
CA TYR A 322 -30.35 -19.85 -70.95
C TYR A 322 -30.36 -19.21 -69.54
N GLY A 323 -29.82 -18.00 -69.37
CA GLY A 323 -29.90 -17.24 -68.11
C GLY A 323 -28.91 -17.68 -67.00
N SER A 324 -28.09 -18.70 -67.23
CA SER A 324 -27.02 -19.11 -66.31
C SER A 324 -25.73 -18.36 -66.62
N PRO A 325 -25.09 -17.64 -65.67
CA PRO A 325 -23.85 -16.94 -65.94
C PRO A 325 -22.73 -17.93 -66.33
N LEU A 326 -21.98 -17.60 -67.38
CA LEU A 326 -20.87 -18.43 -67.86
C LEU A 326 -19.55 -17.81 -67.40
N MET A 327 -18.71 -18.61 -66.74
CA MET A 327 -17.33 -18.23 -66.42
C MET A 327 -16.52 -18.20 -67.70
N VAL A 328 -15.94 -17.04 -68.02
CA VAL A 328 -15.27 -16.79 -69.29
C VAL A 328 -13.76 -16.87 -69.16
N GLU A 329 -13.22 -16.31 -68.08
CA GLU A 329 -11.77 -16.20 -67.88
C GLU A 329 -11.42 -16.34 -66.40
N LYS A 330 -10.30 -17.01 -66.13
CA LYS A 330 -9.69 -17.13 -64.80
C LYS A 330 -8.32 -16.45 -64.83
N LEU A 331 -8.09 -15.50 -63.94
CA LEU A 331 -6.82 -14.79 -63.80
C LEU A 331 -6.31 -14.92 -62.36
N ILE A 332 -5.05 -15.30 -62.19
CA ILE A 332 -4.39 -15.26 -60.87
C ILE A 332 -3.94 -13.82 -60.64
N LEU A 333 -4.47 -13.19 -59.59
CA LEU A 333 -4.19 -11.81 -59.21
C LEU A 333 -2.94 -11.74 -58.31
N LEU A 334 -2.85 -12.65 -57.35
CA LEU A 334 -1.73 -12.75 -56.41
C LEU A 334 -1.26 -14.20 -56.34
N ASN A 335 0.05 -14.37 -56.43
CA ASN A 335 0.72 -15.59 -55.98
C ASN A 335 0.94 -15.53 -54.46
N GLU A 336 1.61 -16.53 -53.93
CA GLU A 336 1.94 -16.61 -52.52
C GLU A 336 2.71 -15.36 -52.05
N THR A 337 2.14 -14.64 -51.09
CA THR A 337 2.66 -13.36 -50.59
C THR A 337 2.49 -13.24 -49.08
N MET A 338 3.43 -12.57 -48.43
CA MET A 338 3.40 -12.29 -47.00
C MET A 338 2.99 -10.83 -46.78
N LEU A 339 1.83 -10.61 -46.18
CA LEU A 339 1.36 -9.30 -45.78
C LEU A 339 1.97 -8.95 -44.40
N PRO A 340 2.71 -7.84 -44.26
CA PRO A 340 3.32 -7.46 -42.99
C PRO A 340 2.31 -7.28 -41.84
N PRO A 341 2.78 -7.29 -40.58
CA PRO A 341 1.96 -6.94 -39.42
C PRO A 341 1.29 -5.58 -39.61
N MET A 342 0.00 -5.47 -39.25
CA MET A 342 -0.78 -4.23 -39.40
C MET A 342 -0.77 -3.66 -40.84
N GLY A 343 -0.47 -4.49 -41.84
CA GLY A 343 -0.28 -4.09 -43.23
C GLY A 343 -1.55 -4.10 -44.07
N ILE A 344 -1.52 -3.34 -45.17
CA ILE A 344 -2.61 -3.25 -46.15
C ILE A 344 -2.05 -3.60 -47.53
N LEU A 345 -2.72 -4.53 -48.22
CA LEU A 345 -2.45 -4.87 -49.61
C LEU A 345 -3.59 -4.35 -50.50
N ARG A 346 -3.22 -3.77 -51.65
CA ARG A 346 -4.16 -3.21 -52.62
C ARG A 346 -3.86 -3.79 -53.99
N GLU A 347 -4.83 -4.46 -54.58
CA GLU A 347 -4.69 -5.04 -55.92
C GLU A 347 -5.82 -4.59 -56.84
N THR A 348 -5.46 -3.98 -57.96
CA THR A 348 -6.42 -3.47 -58.93
C THR A 348 -6.89 -4.59 -59.86
N ILE A 349 -8.20 -4.74 -59.97
CA ILE A 349 -8.85 -5.71 -60.85
C ILE A 349 -9.22 -4.99 -62.14
N THR A 350 -8.68 -5.48 -63.26
CA THR A 350 -8.93 -4.87 -64.57
C THR A 350 -10.36 -5.17 -65.04
N PRO A 351 -11.16 -4.15 -65.42
CA PRO A 351 -12.51 -4.39 -65.94
C PRO A 351 -12.43 -5.02 -67.33
N LYS A 352 -13.01 -6.22 -67.48
CA LYS A 352 -13.07 -6.94 -68.78
C LYS A 352 -14.48 -7.34 -69.21
N TYR A 353 -15.35 -7.68 -68.26
CA TYR A 353 -16.71 -8.19 -68.50
C TYR A 353 -17.71 -7.52 -67.56
N ASN A 354 -18.96 -8.00 -67.49
CA ASN A 354 -20.03 -7.35 -66.71
C ASN A 354 -19.78 -7.40 -65.20
N TYR A 355 -19.23 -8.51 -64.70
CA TYR A 355 -18.84 -8.64 -63.30
C TYR A 355 -17.79 -9.76 -63.14
N ALA A 356 -17.10 -9.77 -62.01
CA ALA A 356 -16.16 -10.81 -61.64
C ALA A 356 -16.37 -11.27 -60.19
N TYR A 357 -15.96 -12.49 -59.89
CA TYR A 357 -15.77 -12.96 -58.52
C TYR A 357 -14.29 -13.01 -58.19
N VAL A 358 -13.94 -12.58 -56.98
CA VAL A 358 -12.58 -12.62 -56.46
C VAL A 358 -12.55 -13.63 -55.34
N GLU A 359 -11.65 -14.59 -55.44
CA GLU A 359 -11.43 -15.63 -54.46
C GLU A 359 -10.05 -15.46 -53.86
N VAL A 360 -9.97 -15.38 -52.54
CA VAL A 360 -8.72 -15.23 -51.80
C VAL A 360 -8.59 -16.39 -50.82
N PHE A 361 -7.45 -17.07 -50.85
CA PHE A 361 -7.06 -18.06 -49.87
C PHE A 361 -5.95 -17.51 -48.99
N TYR A 362 -6.15 -17.53 -47.68
CA TYR A 362 -5.17 -17.06 -46.70
C TYR A 362 -5.11 -17.98 -45.48
N GLU A 363 -4.01 -17.90 -44.74
CA GLU A 363 -3.78 -18.70 -43.54
C GLU A 363 -4.18 -17.91 -42.27
N TYR A 364 -5.15 -18.42 -41.54
CA TYR A 364 -5.60 -17.88 -40.25
C TYR A 364 -5.44 -18.92 -39.15
N ARG A 365 -4.56 -18.65 -38.18
CA ARG A 365 -4.27 -19.56 -37.04
C ARG A 365 -4.05 -21.02 -37.47
N ASN A 366 -3.16 -21.23 -38.45
CA ASN A 366 -2.85 -22.56 -39.02
C ASN A 366 -4.04 -23.24 -39.73
N GLN A 367 -5.07 -22.48 -40.14
CA GLN A 367 -6.17 -22.95 -40.97
C GLN A 367 -6.22 -22.17 -42.28
N THR A 368 -6.51 -22.86 -43.37
CA THR A 368 -6.75 -22.20 -44.66
C THR A 368 -8.18 -21.69 -44.72
N VAL A 369 -8.35 -20.38 -44.88
CA VAL A 369 -9.65 -19.73 -45.02
C VAL A 369 -9.85 -19.28 -46.46
N ARG A 370 -11.07 -19.46 -46.96
CA ARG A 370 -11.50 -19.04 -48.30
C ARG A 370 -12.46 -17.87 -48.17
N TRP A 371 -12.15 -16.77 -48.84
CA TRP A 371 -13.03 -15.62 -48.96
C TRP A 371 -13.43 -15.41 -50.42
N VAL A 372 -14.68 -15.00 -50.67
CA VAL A 372 -15.20 -14.73 -52.01
C VAL A 372 -15.95 -13.40 -52.03
N GLY A 373 -15.55 -12.49 -52.92
CA GLY A 373 -16.22 -11.21 -53.16
C GLY A 373 -16.71 -11.09 -54.60
N LYS A 374 -17.73 -10.24 -54.83
CA LYS A 374 -18.25 -9.92 -56.17
C LYS A 374 -17.91 -8.49 -56.53
N VAL A 375 -17.41 -8.28 -57.75
CA VAL A 375 -17.13 -6.96 -58.34
C VAL A 375 -18.05 -6.76 -59.52
N GLN A 376 -18.84 -5.69 -59.53
CA GLN A 376 -19.58 -5.28 -60.72
C GLN A 376 -18.81 -4.16 -61.39
N PHE A 377 -18.57 -4.30 -62.69
CA PHE A 377 -17.94 -3.26 -63.49
C PHE A 377 -19.07 -2.41 -64.09
N SER A 378 -18.98 -1.09 -63.92
CA SER A 378 -19.95 -0.11 -64.40
C SER A 378 -19.83 0.14 -65.89
#